data_AF-A0A947FIS2-F1
#
_entry.id   AF-A0A947FIS2-F1
#
_cell.length_a   1.000
_cell.length_b   1.000
_cell.length_c   1.000
_cell.angle_alpha   90.00
_cell.angle_beta   90.00
_cell.angle_gamma   90.00
#
_symmetry.space_group_name_H-M   'P 1'
#
loop_
_entity.id
_entity.type
_entity.pdbx_description
1 polymer ?
#
loop_
_entity_poly.entity_id
_entity_poly.type
_entity_poly.pdbx_seq_one_letter_code
_entity_poly.pdbx_strand_id
1 'polypeptide(L)'
;FWKTRARYRAGLLVGLFTVGMGVGRFVNEFFREPDAHLADRVIETGLSQGQWLSIPMIAVGVIVLVYSLVRQPVGGTKSEPKPQAT
;
A
#
# COMPACT_ATOMS: atom_id res chain seq x y z
N PHE A 1 -14.80 4.01 -1.52
CA PHE A 1 -15.33 4.41 -0.21
C PHE A 1 -16.86 4.42 -0.19
N TRP A 2 -17.52 5.21 -1.05
CA TRP A 2 -19.00 5.28 -1.11
C TRP A 2 -19.63 4.14 -1.90
N LYS A 3 -18.97 3.67 -2.97
CA LYS A 3 -19.42 2.53 -3.79
C LYS A 3 -18.88 1.16 -3.34
N THR A 4 -17.94 1.13 -2.39
CA THR A 4 -17.23 -0.10 -1.98
C THR A 4 -17.33 -0.32 -0.48
N ARG A 5 -17.37 -1.59 -0.04
CA ARG A 5 -17.32 -1.96 1.39
C ARG A 5 -15.94 -1.74 2.04
N ALA A 6 -15.02 -1.06 1.36
CA ALA A 6 -13.67 -0.77 1.82
C ALA A 6 -13.62 -0.08 3.20
N ARG A 7 -14.61 0.76 3.51
CA ARG A 7 -14.72 1.46 4.80
C ARG A 7 -14.88 0.52 6.01
N TYR A 8 -15.41 -0.68 5.80
CA TYR A 8 -15.62 -1.66 6.85
C TYR A 8 -14.37 -2.50 7.11
N ARG A 9 -13.34 -2.43 6.26
CA ARG A 9 -12.09 -3.17 6.47
C ARG A 9 -11.05 -2.24 7.06
N ALA A 10 -10.90 -2.28 8.38
CA ALA A 10 -9.90 -1.49 9.10
C ALA A 10 -8.50 -1.77 8.54
N GLY A 11 -7.75 -0.72 8.19
CA GLY A 11 -6.42 -0.82 7.59
C GLY A 11 -6.39 -0.92 6.07
N LEU A 12 -7.50 -1.20 5.38
CA LEU A 12 -7.50 -1.43 3.92
C LEU A 12 -7.09 -0.18 3.15
N LEU A 13 -7.71 0.96 3.46
CA LEU A 13 -7.46 2.23 2.77
C LEU A 13 -6.07 2.78 3.11
N VAL A 14 -5.64 2.62 4.36
CA VAL A 14 -4.31 3.03 4.81
C VAL A 14 -3.25 2.20 4.11
N GLY A 15 -3.35 0.87 4.13
CA GLY A 15 -2.44 -0.02 3.43
C GLY A 15 -2.36 0.29 1.94
N LEU A 16 -3.51 0.46 1.28
CA LEU A 16 -3.56 0.81 -0.15
C LEU A 16 -2.86 2.15 -0.45
N PHE A 17 -3.13 3.18 0.36
CA PHE A 17 -2.50 4.49 0.20
C PHE A 17 -0.98 4.41 0.43
N THR A 18 -0.55 3.74 1.50
CA THR A 18 0.88 3.58 1.82
C THR A 18 1.63 2.84 0.70
N VAL A 19 1.06 1.76 0.16
CA VAL A 19 1.64 1.04 -0.98
C VAL A 19 1.71 1.95 -2.20
N GLY A 20 0.59 2.58 -2.59
CA GLY A 20 0.54 3.44 -3.78
C GLY A 20 1.52 4.62 -3.69
N MET A 21 1.61 5.26 -2.52
CA MET A 21 2.53 6.36 -2.27
C MET A 21 3.99 5.89 -2.31
N GLY A 22 4.31 4.74 -1.71
CA GLY A 22 5.65 4.17 -1.74
C GLY A 22 6.10 3.75 -3.12
N VAL A 23 5.22 3.11 -3.89
CA VAL A 23 5.48 2.75 -5.29
C VAL A 23 5.68 4.00 -6.13
N GLY A 24 4.81 5.01 -6.00
CA GLY A 24 4.96 6.28 -6.71
C GLY A 24 6.29 6.96 -6.40
N ARG A 25 6.70 6.96 -5.12
CA ARG A 25 8.01 7.48 -4.70
C ARG A 25 9.18 6.67 -5.29
N PHE A 26 9.11 5.34 -5.25
CA PHE A 26 10.13 4.46 -5.81
C PHE A 26 10.31 4.66 -7.32
N VAL A 27 9.20 4.80 -8.05
CA VAL A 27 9.20 5.05 -9.49
C VAL A 27 9.76 6.44 -9.82
N ASN A 28 9.30 7.47 -9.11
CA ASN A 28 9.77 8.85 -9.31
C ASN A 28 11.28 8.99 -9.09
N GLU A 29 11.85 8.19 -8.20
CA GLU A 29 13.26 8.19 -7.89
C GLU A 29 14.16 7.70 -9.04
N PHE A 30 13.65 6.91 -9.99
CA PHE A 30 14.40 6.56 -11.22
C PHE A 30 14.60 7.75 -12.16
N PHE A 31 13.74 8.77 -12.06
CA PHE A 31 13.82 9.99 -12.87
C PHE A 31 14.60 11.10 -12.16
N ARG A 32 14.99 10.89 -10.89
CA ARG A 32 15.82 11.84 -10.14
C ARG A 32 17.30 11.56 -10.40
N GLU A 33 18.04 12.64 -10.51
CA GLU A 33 19.51 12.57 -10.58
C GLU A 33 20.04 12.15 -9.19
N PRO A 34 20.84 11.08 -9.11
CA PRO A 34 21.37 10.62 -7.83
C PRO A 34 22.38 11.63 -7.27
N ASP A 35 22.21 12.01 -6.00
CA ASP A 35 23.11 12.94 -5.33
C ASP A 35 24.55 12.40 -5.34
N ALA A 36 25.53 13.25 -5.69
CA ALA A 36 26.92 12.85 -5.93
C ALA A 36 27.57 12.08 -4.75
N HIS A 37 27.19 12.38 -3.50
CA HIS A 37 27.69 11.70 -2.29
C HIS A 37 27.09 10.31 -2.07
N LEU A 38 26.04 9.95 -2.80
CA LEU A 38 25.34 8.67 -2.71
C LEU A 38 25.48 7.86 -4.01
N ALA A 39 26.21 8.39 -4.99
CA ALA A 39 26.46 7.74 -6.27
C ALA A 39 27.09 6.34 -6.08
N ASP A 40 28.02 6.20 -5.14
CA ASP A 40 28.67 4.90 -4.84
C ASP A 40 27.65 3.84 -4.41
N ARG A 41 26.62 4.20 -3.63
CA ARG A 41 25.54 3.28 -3.22
C ARG A 41 24.68 2.84 -4.40
N VAL A 42 24.44 3.75 -5.35
CA VAL A 42 23.69 3.45 -6.57
C VAL A 42 24.51 2.55 -7.49
N ILE A 43 25.83 2.76 -7.56
CA ILE A 43 26.74 1.92 -8.35
C ILE A 43 26.81 0.50 -7.78
N GLU A 44 26.88 0.36 -6.45
CA GLU A 44 26.96 -0.97 -5.80
C GLU A 44 25.64 -1.74 -5.81
N THR A 45 24.51 -1.06 -5.58
CA THR A 45 23.21 -1.73 -5.35
C THR A 45 22.19 -1.54 -6.47
N GLY A 46 22.45 -0.62 -7.41
CA GLY A 46 21.51 -0.22 -8.46
C GLY A 46 20.32 0.60 -7.94
N LEU A 47 20.27 0.92 -6.65
CA LEU A 47 19.13 1.59 -6.00
C LEU A 47 19.57 2.90 -5.32
N SER A 48 18.75 3.94 -5.48
CA SER A 48 18.93 5.20 -4.76
C SER A 48 18.56 5.07 -3.28
N GLN A 49 19.04 6.00 -2.46
CA GLN A 49 18.64 6.10 -1.05
C GLN A 49 17.11 6.25 -0.88
N GLY A 50 16.46 6.98 -1.78
CA GLY A 50 15.00 7.15 -1.80
C GLY A 50 14.26 5.83 -2.07
N GLN A 51 14.83 4.97 -2.91
CA GLN A 51 14.29 3.64 -3.21
C GLN A 51 14.44 2.70 -2.02
N TRP A 52 15.62 2.70 -1.39
CA TRP A 52 15.88 1.93 -0.17
C TRP A 52 14.89 2.24 0.96
N LEU A 53 14.54 3.51 1.14
CA LEU A 53 13.56 3.92 2.16
C LEU A 53 12.11 3.58 1.75
N SER A 54 11.85 3.52 0.44
CA SER A 54 10.52 3.20 -0.08
C SER A 54 10.20 1.70 0.05
N ILE A 55 11.18 0.81 -0.10
CA ILE A 55 11.01 -0.65 0.04
C ILE A 55 10.36 -1.06 1.38
N PRO A 56 10.89 -0.71 2.56
CA PRO A 56 10.29 -1.11 3.83
C PRO A 56 8.89 -0.49 4.02
N MET A 57 8.68 0.74 3.54
CA MET A 57 7.37 1.38 3.59
C MET A 57 6.34 0.66 2.72
N ILE A 58 6.72 0.27 1.49
CA ILE A 58 5.87 -0.55 0.60
C ILE A 58 5.58 -1.90 1.28
N ALA A 59 6.60 -2.56 1.85
CA ALA A 59 6.42 -3.84 2.54
C ALA A 59 5.42 -3.75 3.69
N VAL A 60 5.55 -2.73 4.56
CA VAL A 60 4.58 -2.48 5.65
C VAL A 60 3.19 -2.22 5.09
N GLY A 61 3.07 -1.40 4.04
CA GLY A 61 1.80 -1.14 3.38
C GLY A 61 1.13 -2.42 2.85
N VAL A 62 1.91 -3.30 2.20
CA VAL A 62 1.44 -4.60 1.67
C VAL A 62 0.99 -5.50 2.81
N ILE A 63 1.77 -5.60 3.90
CA ILE A 63 1.41 -6.40 5.08
C ILE A 63 0.06 -5.93 5.64
N VAL A 64 -0.11 -4.62 5.84
CA VAL A 64 -1.35 -4.05 6.37
C VAL A 64 -2.52 -4.27 5.40
N LEU A 65 -2.29 -4.13 4.10
CA LEU A 65 -3.30 -4.35 3.07
C LEU A 65 -3.77 -5.81 3.04
N VAL A 66 -2.83 -6.76 3.00
CA VAL A 66 -3.12 -8.20 3.01
C VAL A 66 -3.82 -8.60 4.30
N TYR A 67 -3.32 -8.15 5.45
CA TYR A 67 -3.94 -8.40 6.74
C TYR A 67 -5.38 -7.88 6.82
N SER A 68 -5.64 -6.68 6.28
CA SER A 68 -6.99 -6.11 6.21
C SER A 68 -7.91 -6.87 5.25
N LEU A 69 -7.36 -7.49 4.21
CA LEU A 69 -8.13 -8.30 3.26
C LEU A 69 -8.55 -9.66 3.85
N VAL A 70 -7.71 -10.25 4.72
CA VAL A 70 -7.95 -11.54 5.37
C VAL A 70 -8.88 -11.41 6.58
N ARG A 71 -8.88 -10.25 7.27
CA ARG A 71 -9.75 -10.02 8.43
C ARG A 71 -11.19 -9.72 8.05
N GLN A 72 -12.12 -10.10 8.93
CA GLN A 72 -13.52 -9.79 8.74
C GLN A 72 -13.77 -8.28 8.81
N PRO A 73 -14.68 -7.75 7.98
CA PRO A 73 -15.05 -6.34 8.06
C PRO A 73 -15.61 -5.98 9.44
N VAL A 74 -15.04 -4.96 10.06
CA VAL A 74 -15.51 -4.37 11.31
C VAL A 74 -16.83 -3.66 11.01
N GLY A 75 -17.90 -4.09 11.68
CA GLY A 75 -19.25 -3.53 11.50
C GLY A 75 -20.11 -4.25 10.46
N GLY A 76 -19.74 -5.47 10.04
CA GLY A 76 -20.67 -6.35 9.34
C GLY A 76 -21.76 -6.84 10.28
N THR A 77 -22.90 -6.12 10.37
CA THR A 77 -24.17 -6.76 10.67
C THR A 77 -24.29 -7.98 9.77
N LYS A 78 -24.55 -9.15 10.34
CA LYS A 78 -24.80 -10.39 9.60
C LYS A 78 -25.67 -10.04 8.38
N SER A 79 -25.24 -10.48 7.21
CA SER A 79 -25.98 -10.47 5.96
C SER A 79 -27.48 -10.62 6.21
N GLU A 80 -28.24 -9.55 6.02
CA GLU A 80 -29.68 -9.65 5.92
C GLU A 80 -29.98 -10.51 4.69
N PRO A 81 -30.81 -11.58 4.81
CA PRO A 81 -31.13 -12.43 3.68
C PRO A 81 -31.84 -11.57 2.64
N LYS A 82 -31.34 -11.59 1.40
CA LYS A 82 -31.99 -10.97 0.25
C LYS A 82 -33.46 -11.44 0.22
N PRO A 83 -34.47 -10.54 0.20
CA PRO A 83 -35.85 -10.98 0.11
C PRO A 83 -36.01 -11.80 -1.16
N GLN A 84 -36.30 -13.09 -1.02
CA GLN A 84 -36.74 -13.90 -2.14
C GLN A 84 -38.10 -13.36 -2.53
N ALA A 85 -38.16 -12.63 -3.64
CA ALA A 85 -39.42 -12.24 -4.25
C ALA A 85 -40.04 -13.51 -4.82
N THR A 86 -41.09 -13.99 -4.14
CA THR A 86 -42.18 -14.81 -4.70
C THR A 86 -42.82 -14.14 -5.91
#